data_AF-A0A401R9N9-F1
#
_entry.id   AF-A0A401R9N9-F1
#
_cell.length_a   1.000
_cell.length_b   1.000
_cell.length_c   1.000
_cell.angle_alpha   90.00
_cell.angle_beta   90.00
_cell.angle_gamma   90.00
#
_symmetry.space_group_name_H-M   'P 1'
#
loop_
_entity.id
_entity.type
_entity.pdbx_description
1 polymer ?
#
loop_
_entity_poly.entity_id
_entity_poly.type
_entity_poly.pdbx_seq_one_letter_code
_entity_poly.pdbx_strand_id
1 'polypeptide(L)'
;MADSVPVRCPTCRRENAFTPPTFPCACGAPLTLPVLRGGVPVEILHRTWEASWVDVRCEVCGRQDAWPAPESGCACGTVVRVPVTPTPVAPLPPELPEAAPAAAPPPAPPARPDRPPARRRSARRSAR
;
A
#
# COMPACT_ATOMS: atom_id res chain seq x y z
N MET A 1 -3.06 33.13 14.98
CA MET A 1 -4.42 32.53 15.00
C MET A 1 -4.35 31.28 14.14
N ALA A 2 -4.86 30.14 14.63
CA ALA A 2 -4.93 28.94 13.81
C ALA A 2 -6.05 29.16 12.78
N ASP A 3 -5.73 28.99 11.51
CA ASP A 3 -6.68 29.22 10.42
C ASP A 3 -7.70 28.07 10.42
N SER A 4 -8.95 28.36 10.78
CA SER A 4 -10.02 27.38 10.77
C SER A 4 -10.46 27.08 9.34
N VAL A 5 -10.60 25.80 9.01
CA VAL A 5 -10.99 25.32 7.68
C VAL A 5 -12.43 24.81 7.71
N PRO A 6 -13.29 25.21 6.76
CA PRO A 6 -14.64 24.68 6.68
C PRO A 6 -14.60 23.23 6.18
N VAL A 7 -15.26 22.33 6.93
CA VAL A 7 -15.37 20.90 6.62
C VAL A 7 -16.84 20.56 6.45
N ARG A 8 -17.22 20.02 5.28
CA ARG A 8 -18.60 19.61 4.99
C ARG A 8 -18.82 18.15 5.37
N CYS A 9 -19.81 17.90 6.24
CA CYS A 9 -20.23 16.53 6.55
C CYS A 9 -20.83 15.85 5.31
N PRO A 10 -20.40 14.63 4.92
CA PRO A 10 -20.98 13.92 3.79
C PRO A 10 -22.43 13.50 4.05
N THR A 11 -22.80 13.26 5.32
CA THR A 11 -24.11 12.76 5.73
C THR A 11 -25.16 13.87 5.82
N CYS A 12 -24.91 14.92 6.61
CA CYS A 12 -25.88 16.01 6.83
C CYS A 12 -25.59 17.29 6.03
N ARG A 13 -24.47 17.35 5.29
CA ARG A 13 -24.05 18.47 4.43
C ARG A 13 -23.80 19.80 5.15
N ARG A 14 -23.84 19.83 6.48
CA ARG A 14 -23.47 21.00 7.29
C ARG A 14 -21.97 21.26 7.22
N GLU A 15 -21.61 22.54 7.22
CA GLU A 15 -20.24 23.01 7.36
C GLU A 15 -19.88 23.18 8.84
N ASN A 16 -18.76 22.60 9.26
CA ASN A 16 -18.19 22.79 10.59
C ASN A 16 -16.81 23.44 10.45
N ALA A 17 -16.47 24.35 11.36
CA ALA A 17 -15.13 24.89 11.45
C ALA A 17 -14.20 23.84 12.09
N PHE A 18 -13.14 23.45 11.39
CA PHE A 18 -12.10 22.57 11.90
C PHE A 18 -10.80 23.34 12.06
N THR A 19 -10.19 23.27 13.23
CA THR A 19 -8.88 23.87 13.49
C THR A 19 -7.82 22.77 13.46
N PRO A 20 -6.87 22.79 12.50
CA PRO A 20 -5.85 21.76 12.40
C PRO A 20 -5.00 21.68 13.68
N PRO A 21 -4.75 20.47 14.21
CA PRO A 21 -3.88 20.31 15.36
C PRO A 21 -2.43 20.63 14.98
N THR A 22 -1.69 21.17 15.94
CA THR A 22 -0.26 21.46 15.82
C THR A 22 0.50 20.55 16.77
N PHE A 23 1.48 19.82 16.23
CA PHE A 23 2.31 18.89 16.99
C PHE A 23 3.79 19.30 16.93
N PRO A 24 4.58 19.01 17.99
CA PRO A 24 6.01 19.28 17.96
C PRO A 24 6.73 18.25 17.09
N CYS A 25 7.39 18.70 16.01
CA CYS A 25 8.29 17.85 15.23
C CYS A 25 9.53 17.47 16.06
N ALA A 26 10.18 16.36 15.74
CA ALA A 26 11.44 15.95 16.35
C ALA A 26 12.56 17.00 16.24
N CYS A 27 12.49 17.91 15.25
CA CYS A 27 13.41 19.05 15.11
C CYS A 27 13.07 20.24 16.05
N GLY A 28 11.98 20.18 16.81
CA GLY A 28 11.49 21.25 17.67
C GLY A 28 10.55 22.26 16.99
N ALA A 29 10.39 22.20 15.66
CA ALA A 29 9.47 23.07 14.95
C ALA A 29 8.00 22.67 15.19
N PRO A 30 7.07 23.63 15.35
CA PRO A 30 5.65 23.33 15.37
C PRO A 30 5.18 22.93 13.96
N LEU A 31 4.59 21.74 13.84
CA LEU A 31 4.01 21.22 12.61
C LEU A 31 2.49 21.23 12.72
N THR A 32 1.86 22.15 12.00
CA THR A 32 0.41 22.17 11.82
C THR A 32 0.03 21.26 10.65
N LEU A 33 -0.90 20.33 10.86
CA LEU A 33 -1.29 19.40 9.79
C LEU A 33 -1.85 20.16 8.57
N PRO A 34 -1.32 19.94 7.36
CA PRO A 34 -1.76 20.64 6.14
C PRO A 34 -3.09 20.04 5.67
N VAL A 35 -4.20 20.54 6.20
CA VAL A 35 -5.53 20.12 5.76
C VAL A 35 -5.85 20.69 4.36
N LEU A 36 -6.44 19.86 3.51
CA LEU A 36 -6.87 20.25 2.17
C LEU A 36 -8.21 20.98 2.25
N ARG A 37 -8.19 22.30 2.02
CA ARG A 37 -9.42 23.09 1.97
C ARG A 37 -10.29 22.66 0.79
N GLY A 38 -11.57 22.37 1.06
CA GLY A 38 -12.51 21.90 0.05
C GLY A 38 -12.31 20.45 -0.39
N GLY A 39 -11.37 19.71 0.21
CA GLY A 39 -11.27 18.27 0.02
C GLY A 39 -12.52 17.56 0.56
N VAL A 40 -12.87 16.42 -0.04
CA VAL A 40 -14.04 15.63 0.37
C VAL A 40 -13.70 14.88 1.66
N PRO A 41 -14.36 15.17 2.80
CA PRO A 41 -14.14 14.44 4.04
C PRO A 41 -14.70 13.02 3.92
N VAL A 42 -13.96 12.06 4.48
CA VAL A 42 -14.33 10.65 4.45
C VAL A 42 -14.94 10.28 5.79
N GLU A 43 -16.12 9.69 5.77
CA GLU A 43 -16.76 9.18 6.99
C GLU A 43 -15.95 8.01 7.59
N ILE A 44 -15.70 8.09 8.90
CA ILE A 44 -15.04 7.03 9.65
C ILE A 44 -16.10 6.07 10.16
N LEU A 45 -16.35 5.00 9.40
CA LEU A 45 -17.21 3.90 9.82
C LEU A 45 -16.46 2.91 10.73
N HIS A 46 -15.19 2.67 10.42
CA HIS A 46 -14.31 1.77 11.14
C HIS A 46 -12.95 2.42 11.37
N ARG A 47 -12.46 2.34 12.61
CA ARG A 47 -11.14 2.86 12.97
C ARG A 47 -10.12 1.72 12.93
N THR A 48 -9.23 1.78 11.95
CA THR A 48 -8.02 0.93 11.95
C THR A 48 -6.83 1.73 12.44
N TRP A 49 -5.79 1.02 12.87
CA TRP A 49 -4.53 1.65 13.27
C TRP A 49 -3.95 2.47 12.11
N GLU A 50 -3.71 1.84 10.96
CA GLU A 50 -3.12 2.48 9.77
C GLU A 50 -3.91 3.72 9.34
N ALA A 51 -5.24 3.64 9.34
CA ALA A 51 -6.08 4.75 8.95
C ALA A 51 -6.05 5.91 9.97
N SER A 52 -5.62 5.67 11.22
CA SER A 52 -5.49 6.72 12.24
C SER A 52 -4.23 7.56 12.08
N TRP A 53 -3.36 7.26 11.10
CA TRP A 53 -2.10 7.96 10.86
C TRP A 53 -2.05 8.52 9.42
N VAL A 54 -1.39 9.67 9.27
CA VAL A 54 -1.12 10.32 7.98
C VAL A 54 0.33 10.77 7.89
N ASP A 55 0.95 10.58 6.72
CA ASP A 55 2.32 11.01 6.49
C ASP A 55 2.36 12.48 6.09
N VAL A 56 3.04 13.27 6.90
CA VAL A 56 3.20 14.71 6.68
C VAL A 56 4.68 15.08 6.71
N ARG A 57 5.08 15.89 5.74
CA ARG A 57 6.40 16.48 5.68
C ARG A 57 6.48 17.74 6.54
N CYS A 58 7.52 17.84 7.37
CA CYS A 58 7.85 19.08 8.05
C CYS A 58 8.43 20.10 7.06
N GLU A 59 7.84 21.29 6.98
CA GLU A 59 8.34 22.38 6.12
C GLU A 59 9.67 22.97 6.60
N VAL A 60 10.05 22.74 7.86
CA VAL A 60 11.30 23.26 8.45
C VAL A 60 12.49 22.32 8.23
N CYS A 61 12.35 21.04 8.59
CA CYS A 61 13.45 20.06 8.48
C CYS A 61 13.32 19.10 7.28
N GLY A 62 12.18 19.11 6.58
CA GLY A 62 11.92 18.25 5.43
C GLY A 62 11.63 16.78 5.75
N ARG A 63 11.65 16.38 7.03
CA ARG A 63 11.38 15.01 7.45
C ARG A 63 9.91 14.64 7.22
N GLN A 64 9.67 13.43 6.72
CA GLN A 64 8.34 12.84 6.61
C GLN A 64 8.17 11.88 7.80
N ASP A 65 7.11 12.08 8.58
CA ASP A 65 6.75 11.23 9.71
C ASP A 65 5.24 10.98 9.73
N ALA A 66 4.83 9.92 10.41
CA ALA A 66 3.43 9.59 10.63
C ALA A 66 2.85 10.41 11.79
N TRP A 67 1.77 11.13 11.52
CA TRP A 67 1.05 11.96 12.49
C TRP A 67 -0.40 11.49 12.66
N PRO A 68 -1.03 11.73 13.82
CA PRO A 68 -2.44 11.41 14.00
C PRO A 68 -3.32 12.10 12.94
N ALA A 69 -4.16 11.33 12.26
CA ALA A 69 -5.06 11.85 11.25
C ALA A 69 -6.03 12.90 11.87
N PRO A 70 -6.30 14.02 11.18
CA PRO A 70 -7.24 15.01 11.68
C PRO A 70 -8.69 14.50 11.55
N GLU A 71 -9.36 14.37 12.70
CA GLU A 71 -10.73 13.88 12.81
C GLU A 71 -11.64 15.02 13.27
N SER A 72 -12.82 15.15 12.64
CA SER A 72 -13.83 16.13 13.04
C SER A 72 -15.17 15.44 13.27
N GLY A 73 -15.75 15.66 14.46
CA GLY A 73 -17.10 15.23 14.78
C GLY A 73 -18.12 16.24 14.28
N CYS A 74 -19.16 15.77 13.62
CA CYS A 74 -20.32 16.58 13.30
C CYS A 74 -21.41 16.39 14.37
N ALA A 75 -22.21 17.43 14.62
CA ALA A 75 -23.35 17.39 15.54
C ALA A 75 -24.42 16.33 15.16
N CYS A 76 -24.41 15.79 13.94
CA CYS A 76 -25.28 14.69 13.53
C CYS A 76 -24.81 13.31 14.03
N GLY A 77 -23.65 13.23 14.69
CA GLY A 77 -23.05 11.98 15.19
C GLY A 77 -22.02 11.36 14.24
N THR A 78 -21.91 11.84 12.99
CA THR A 78 -20.90 11.37 12.05
C THR A 78 -19.53 11.93 12.38
N VAL A 79 -18.52 11.05 12.45
CA VAL A 79 -17.11 11.44 12.53
C VAL A 79 -16.50 11.32 11.14
N VAL A 80 -15.87 12.40 10.68
CA VAL A 80 -15.18 12.43 9.38
C VAL A 80 -13.70 12.67 9.57
N ARG A 81 -12.92 12.02 8.71
CA ARG A 81 -11.51 12.34 8.51
C ARG A 81 -11.40 13.53 7.57
N VAL A 82 -10.68 14.55 8.02
CA VAL A 82 -10.36 15.73 7.21
C VAL A 82 -9.21 15.35 6.27
N PRO A 83 -9.33 15.56 4.95
CA PRO A 83 -8.25 15.25 4.03
C PRO A 83 -7.05 16.14 4.31
N VAL A 84 -5.87 15.54 4.35
CA VAL A 84 -4.59 16.26 4.39
C VAL A 84 -4.00 16.31 2.99
N THR A 85 -3.27 17.37 2.68
CA THR A 85 -2.50 17.45 1.44
C THR A 85 -1.54 16.27 1.41
N PRO A 86 -1.64 15.36 0.42
CA PRO A 86 -0.77 14.21 0.37
C PRO A 86 0.67 14.71 0.22
N THR A 87 1.53 14.29 1.14
CA THR A 87 2.97 14.35 0.88
C THR A 87 3.20 13.54 -0.39
N PRO A 88 3.91 14.04 -1.41
CA PRO A 88 4.24 13.24 -2.58
C PRO A 88 4.97 11.99 -2.08
N VAL A 89 4.26 10.86 -2.11
CA VAL A 89 4.84 9.54 -1.90
C VAL A 89 5.92 9.46 -2.96
N ALA A 90 7.19 9.43 -2.54
CA ALA A 90 8.25 9.03 -3.44
C ALA A 90 7.79 7.69 -4.02
N PRO A 91 7.62 7.55 -5.35
CA PRO A 91 7.14 6.30 -5.91
C PRO A 91 8.03 5.21 -5.33
N LEU A 92 7.39 4.25 -4.64
CA LEU A 92 8.08 3.02 -4.28
C LEU A 92 8.79 2.58 -5.57
N PRO A 93 10.11 2.34 -5.55
CA PRO A 93 10.75 1.73 -6.71
C PRO A 93 9.87 0.54 -7.07
N PRO A 94 9.45 0.39 -8.34
CA PRO A 94 8.54 -0.67 -8.73
C PRO A 94 9.09 -1.94 -8.10
N GLU A 95 8.30 -2.56 -7.22
CA GLU A 95 8.64 -3.86 -6.69
C GLU A 95 8.91 -4.69 -7.93
N LEU A 96 10.19 -5.01 -8.15
CA LEU A 96 10.59 -5.98 -9.15
C LEU A 96 9.63 -7.14 -8.91
N PRO A 97 8.85 -7.57 -9.91
CA PRO A 97 7.83 -8.58 -9.71
C PRO A 97 8.49 -9.70 -8.93
N GLU A 98 7.98 -9.92 -7.71
CA GLU A 98 8.43 -10.98 -6.83
C GLU A 98 8.52 -12.20 -7.71
N ALA A 99 9.76 -12.69 -7.91
CA ALA A 99 10.02 -13.77 -8.82
C ALA A 99 9.07 -14.88 -8.40
N ALA A 100 8.06 -15.13 -9.25
CA ALA A 100 7.08 -16.18 -9.04
C ALA A 100 7.86 -17.43 -8.62
N PRO A 101 7.37 -18.22 -7.65
CA PRO A 101 8.02 -19.47 -7.31
C PRO A 101 8.22 -20.22 -8.62
N ALA A 102 9.48 -20.49 -8.96
CA ALA A 102 9.86 -21.11 -10.21
C ALA A 102 8.95 -22.33 -10.39
N ALA A 103 8.10 -22.27 -11.40
CA ALA A 103 7.20 -23.35 -11.74
C ALA A 103 8.06 -24.61 -11.84
N ALA A 104 7.71 -25.62 -11.04
CA ALA A 104 8.35 -26.92 -11.12
C ALA A 104 8.40 -27.37 -12.59
N PRO A 105 9.52 -27.96 -13.05
CA PRO A 105 9.61 -28.43 -14.42
C PRO A 105 8.48 -29.44 -14.70
N PRO A 106 7.90 -29.45 -15.92
CA PRO A 106 6.85 -30.38 -16.26
C PRO A 106 7.33 -31.83 -16.05
N PRO A 107 6.45 -32.76 -15.61
CA PRO A 107 6.82 -34.14 -15.45
C PRO A 107 7.27 -34.73 -16.79
N ALA A 108 8.41 -35.45 -16.75
CA ALA A 108 8.98 -36.11 -17.92
C ALA A 108 7.98 -37.10 -18.55
N PRO A 109 7.97 -37.24 -19.89
CA PRO A 109 7.13 -38.22 -20.55
C PRO A 109 7.52 -39.65 -20.13
N PRO A 110 6.56 -40.59 -20.05
CA PRO A 110 6.86 -41.97 -19.67
C PRO A 110 7.81 -42.62 -20.68
N ALA A 111 8.85 -43.26 -20.17
CA ALA A 111 9.79 -44.04 -20.96
C ALA A 111 9.04 -45.15 -21.72
N ARG A 112 9.23 -45.21 -23.03
CA ARG A 112 8.71 -46.30 -23.86
C ARG A 112 9.43 -47.59 -23.46
N PRO A 113 8.73 -48.73 -23.31
CA PRO A 113 9.38 -50.00 -23.01
C PRO A 113 10.31 -50.39 -24.16
N ASP A 114 11.55 -50.75 -23.80
CA ASP A 114 12.56 -51.24 -24.73
C ASP A 114 12.07 -52.49 -25.44
N ARG A 115 12.02 -52.40 -26.78
CA ARG A 115 11.72 -53.54 -27.64
C ARG A 115 12.96 -54.45 -27.65
N PRO A 116 12.85 -55.74 -27.26
CA PRO A 116 14.01 -56.61 -27.22
C PRO A 116 14.59 -56.81 -28.64
N PRO A 117 15.92 -56.81 -28.79
CA PRO A 117 16.54 -56.99 -30.10
C PRO A 117 16.27 -58.40 -30.64
N ALA A 118 15.85 -58.44 -31.91
CA ALA A 118 15.65 -59.68 -32.65
C ALA A 118 16.98 -60.46 -32.74
N ARG A 119 16.98 -61.71 -32.27
CA ARG A 119 18.11 -62.63 -32.39
C ARG A 119 18.40 -62.89 -33.86
N ARG A 120 19.53 -62.39 -34.37
CA ARG A 120 20.08 -62.84 -35.66
C ARG A 120 21.00 -64.03 -35.42
N ARG A 121 20.54 -65.21 -35.85
CA ARG A 121 21.36 -66.41 -36.05
C ARG A 121 22.14 -66.24 -37.35
N SER A 122 23.45 -66.44 -37.29
CA SER A 122 24.28 -66.85 -38.45
C SER A 122 25.65 -67.26 -37.89
N ALA A 123 25.90 -68.56 -37.73
CA ALA A 123 26.34 -69.52 -38.75
C ALA A 123 27.87 -69.63 -38.76
N ARG A 124 28.35 -70.80 -38.34
CA ARG A 124 29.75 -71.24 -38.34
C ARG A 124 30.33 -71.15 -39.77
N ARG A 125 31.60 -70.75 -39.91
CA ARG A 125 32.50 -71.41 -40.84
C ARG A 125 33.97 -71.28 -40.47
N SER A 126 34.65 -72.40 -40.70
CA SER A 126 35.93 -72.87 -40.22
C SER A 126 37.19 -72.28 -40.89
N ALA A 127 38.30 -72.40 -40.15
CA ALA A 127 39.63 -72.88 -40.55
C ALA A 127 40.50 -72.08 -41.53
N ARG A 128 41.73 -71.79 -41.10
CA ARG A 128 42.94 -72.43 -41.66
C ARG A 128 44.12 -72.34 -40.70
#